data_AF-A0A0P8H1B7-F1
#
_entry.id   AF-A0A0P8H1B7-F1
#
_cell.length_a   1.000
_cell.length_b   1.000
_cell.length_c   1.000
_cell.angle_alpha   90.00
_cell.angle_beta   90.00
_cell.angle_gamma   90.00
#
_symmetry.space_group_name_H-M   'P 1'
#
loop_
_entity.id
_entity.type
_entity.pdbx_description
1 polymer ?
#
loop_
_entity_poly.entity_id
_entity_poly.type
_entity_poly.pdbx_seq_one_letter_code
_entity_poly.pdbx_strand_id
1 'polypeptide(L)' 'MKDNKAAIGQLIKGHIHIIPETTKRTELESFSVTFERFWGYPMFIVATENEAREKANALLC' A
#
# COMPACT_ATOMS: atom_id res chain seq x y z
N MET A 1 11.69 0.69 14.00
CA MET A 1 11.26 0.84 12.58
C MET A 1 11.95 2.00 11.88
N LYS A 2 11.98 3.21 12.45
CA LYS A 2 12.56 4.41 11.81
C LYS A 2 14.05 4.27 11.46
N ASP A 3 14.84 3.66 12.34
CA ASP A 3 16.30 3.50 12.15
C ASP A 3 16.69 2.47 11.08
N ASN A 4 15.77 1.52 10.79
CA ASN A 4 15.99 0.45 9.81
C ASN A 4 15.11 0.60 8.56
N LYS A 5 14.63 1.82 8.29
CA LYS A 5 13.68 2.12 7.21
C LYS A 5 14.11 1.56 5.85
N ALA A 6 15.40 1.69 5.52
CA ALA A 6 15.94 1.19 4.26
C ALA A 6 15.85 -0.34 4.14
N ALA A 7 16.21 -1.07 5.19
CA ALA A 7 16.14 -2.53 5.20
C ALA A 7 14.68 -3.02 5.18
N ILE A 8 13.79 -2.36 5.91
CA ILE A 8 12.36 -2.72 5.96
C ILE A 8 11.68 -2.47 4.61
N GLY A 9 11.97 -1.34 3.95
CA GLY A 9 11.42 -1.02 2.63
C GLY A 9 11.80 -2.04 1.54
N GLN A 10 12.94 -2.71 1.68
CA GLN A 10 13.34 -3.79 0.75
C GLN A 10 12.55 -5.09 0.96
N LEU A 11 12.04 -5.33 2.17
CA LEU A 11 11.31 -6.54 2.52
C LEU A 11 9.81 -6.42 2.26
N ILE A 12 9.25 -5.22 2.39
CA ILE A 12 7.82 -4.96 2.20
C ILE A 12 7.56 -4.60 0.73
N LYS A 13 6.91 -5.52 0.00
CA LYS A 13 6.54 -5.30 -1.42
C LYS A 13 5.38 -4.33 -1.60
N GLY A 14 4.54 -4.16 -0.56
CA GLY A 14 3.48 -3.17 -0.54
C GLY A 14 2.51 -3.37 0.62
N HIS A 15 1.83 -2.29 1.00
CA HIS A 15 0.72 -2.32 1.95
C HIS A 15 -0.58 -2.15 1.19
N ILE A 16 -1.55 -3.05 1.37
CA ILE A 16 -2.83 -2.99 0.64
C ILE A 16 -3.96 -2.66 1.62
N HIS A 17 -4.68 -1.59 1.35
CA HIS A 17 -5.85 -1.15 2.12
C HIS A 17 -7.13 -1.39 1.32
N ILE A 18 -8.08 -2.12 1.90
CA ILE A 18 -9.39 -2.38 1.30
C ILE A 18 -10.36 -1.32 1.80
N ILE A 19 -10.88 -0.52 0.87
CA ILE A 19 -11.82 0.57 1.16
C ILE A 19 -12.95 0.50 0.14
N PRO A 20 -14.12 -0.03 0.51
CA PRO A 20 -15.25 -0.19 -0.41
C PRO A 20 -15.79 1.14 -0.93
N GLU A 21 -15.73 2.21 -0.14
CA GLU A 21 -16.29 3.51 -0.52
C GLU A 21 -15.37 4.30 -1.46
N THR A 22 -15.87 4.60 -2.66
CA THR A 22 -15.10 5.29 -3.72
C THR A 22 -14.58 6.65 -3.28
N THR A 23 -15.39 7.48 -2.62
CA THR A 23 -14.97 8.83 -2.18
C THR A 23 -13.79 8.76 -1.22
N LYS A 24 -13.82 7.82 -0.27
CA LYS A 24 -12.72 7.60 0.68
C LYS A 24 -11.47 7.07 -0.01
N ARG A 25 -11.61 6.20 -1.03
CA ARG A 25 -10.46 5.74 -1.84
C ARG A 25 -9.73 6.90 -2.49
N THR A 26 -10.46 7.78 -3.18
CA THR A 26 -9.86 8.92 -3.89
C THR A 26 -9.14 9.89 -2.93
N GLU A 27 -9.71 10.13 -1.75
CA GLU A 27 -9.05 10.93 -0.71
C GLU A 27 -7.73 10.29 -0.26
N LEU A 28 -7.74 8.98 -0.02
CA LEU A 28 -6.58 8.24 0.47
C LEU A 28 -5.53 7.94 -0.62
N GLU A 29 -5.90 7.94 -1.90
CA GLU A 29 -4.95 7.83 -3.01
C GLU A 29 -3.91 8.94 -2.94
N SER A 30 -4.31 10.17 -2.62
CA SER A 30 -3.38 11.28 -2.43
C SER A 30 -2.44 11.07 -1.23
N PHE A 31 -2.93 10.41 -0.18
CA PHE A 31 -2.16 10.08 1.02
C PHE A 31 -1.11 9.00 0.77
N SER A 32 -1.35 8.08 -0.17
CA SER A 32 -0.43 6.97 -0.49
C SER A 32 0.99 7.45 -0.83
N VAL A 33 1.12 8.59 -1.52
CA VAL A 33 2.41 9.19 -1.88
C VAL A 33 3.18 9.65 -0.64
N THR A 34 2.47 10.26 0.31
CA THR A 34 3.07 10.74 1.57
C THR A 34 3.45 9.55 2.45
N PHE A 35 2.59 8.53 2.49
CA PHE A 35 2.86 7.27 3.18
C PHE A 35 4.13 6.61 2.65
N GLU A 36 4.27 6.45 1.33
CA GLU A 36 5.43 5.82 0.72
C GLU A 36 6.72 6.59 1.04
N ARG A 37 6.70 7.92 0.96
CA ARG A 37 7.84 8.75 1.35
C ARG A 37 8.21 8.56 2.82
N PHE A 38 7.22 8.42 3.70
CA PHE A 38 7.45 8.28 5.14
C PHE A 38 7.95 6.88 5.52
N TRP A 39 7.38 5.83 4.94
CA TRP A 39 7.63 4.42 5.31
C TRP A 39 8.64 3.71 4.41
N GLY A 40 8.85 4.16 3.17
CA GLY A 40 9.83 3.61 2.24
C GLY A 40 9.36 2.42 1.42
N TYR A 41 8.04 2.18 1.34
CA TYR A 41 7.42 1.13 0.54
C TYR A 41 6.02 1.58 0.07
N PRO A 42 5.52 1.06 -1.06
CA PRO A 42 4.28 1.55 -1.65
C PRO A 42 3.05 1.15 -0.85
N MET A 43 2.02 2.01 -0.91
CA MET A 43 0.68 1.72 -0.40
C MET A 43 -0.30 1.67 -1.57
N PHE A 44 -1.13 0.63 -1.60
CA PHE A 44 -2.17 0.40 -2.58
C PHE A 44 -3.53 0.46 -1.90
N ILE A 45 -4.51 1.03 -2.59
CA ILE A 45 -5.88 1.12 -2.11
C ILE A 45 -6.75 0.41 -3.14
N VAL A 46 -7.61 -0.48 -2.68
CA VAL A 46 -8.48 -1.32 -3.53
C VAL A 46 -9.90 -1.33 -2.98
N ALA A 47 -10.88 -1.68 -3.82
CA ALA A 47 -12.29 -1.68 -3.44
C ALA A 47 -12.71 -2.95 -2.71
N THR A 48 -12.07 -4.09 -3.03
CA THR A 48 -12.52 -5.41 -2.56
C THR A 48 -11.37 -6.29 -2.10
N GLU A 49 -11.70 -7.34 -1.36
CA GLU A 49 -10.74 -8.37 -0.96
C GLU A 49 -10.17 -9.12 -2.18
N ASN A 50 -10.98 -9.36 -3.21
CA ASN A 50 -10.51 -10.06 -4.39
C ASN A 50 -9.43 -9.24 -5.12
N GLU A 51 -9.66 -7.94 -5.31
CA GLU A 51 -8.65 -7.01 -5.84
C GLU A 51 -7.40 -6.96 -4.95
N ALA A 52 -7.56 -6.98 -3.62
CA ALA A 52 -6.42 -7.02 -2.71
C ALA A 52 -5.58 -8.27 -2.91
N ARG A 53 -6.22 -9.43 -3.06
CA ARG A 53 -5.54 -10.71 -3.26
C ARG A 53 -4.85 -10.78 -4.62
N GLU A 54 -5.50 -10.30 -5.68
CA GLU A 54 -4.89 -10.18 -7.01
C GLU A 54 -3.65 -9.28 -6.96
N LYS A 55 -3.76 -8.12 -6.30
CA LYS A 55 -2.65 -7.19 -6.12
C LYS A 55 -1.51 -7.80 -5.31
N ALA A 56 -1.82 -8.50 -4.23
CA ALA A 56 -0.84 -9.18 -3.38
C ALA A 56 -0.08 -10.25 -4.18
N ASN A 57 -0.79 -11.09 -4.95
CA ASN A 57 -0.17 -12.10 -5.80
C ASN A 57 0.75 -11.46 -6.84
N ALA A 58 0.31 -10.38 -7.50
CA ALA A 58 1.14 -9.67 -8.48
C ALA A 58 2.42 -9.04 -7.89
N LEU A 59 2.47 -8.78 -6.58
CA LEU A 59 3.66 -8.27 -5.88
C LEU A 59 4.63 -9.38 -5.43
N LEU A 60 4.16 -10.62 -5.38
CA LEU A 60 4.90 -11.78 -4.88
C LEU A 60 5.42 -12.70 -6.00
N CYS A 61 4.90 -12.57 -7.21
CA CYS A 61 5.35 -13.28 -8.41
C CYS A 61 6.56 -12.61 -9.08
#